data_AF-A0A2H0PB16-F1
#
_entry.id   AF-A0A2H0PB16-F1
#
_cell.length_a   1.000
_cell.length_b   1.000
_cell.length_c   1.000
_cell.angle_alpha   90.00
_cell.angle_beta   90.00
_cell.angle_gamma   90.00
#
_symmetry.space_group_name_H-M   'P 1'
#
loop_
_entity.id
_entity.type
_entity.pdbx_description
1 polymer ?
#
loop_
_entity_poly.entity_id
_entity_poly.type
_entity_poly.pdbx_seq_one_letter_code
_entity_poly.pdbx_strand_id
1 'polypeptide(L)'
;MQHKIGRNDPCPCGSGKKFKKCCYMKANESPMPVSDFPLVTKHKGRVVVALAGRVYPLPKGKTFHEFLFDHLQEQLGKIWWDEQIRKDPAERHIIVLWYFALFDWKKKNATEANKVAATFWGAKASGPVQTLFQLAVDVYILAHYGVLLKDVVERLKDRNAFQGARYEIAVAGVFARLNYKIEWVKDEKLKHCEFIAIHPGTSDKIAVETKSRRRSGVLHESQKYDGPVKMKGDIGNLLRDALTQKPDGYAFVIFVDLNLPATNSEFPDKPWFNDVKEILDDIDRIAEEAGKPQKYNAIFVTNFASYYGDPDKIAPHGEHVSIVARNPESQLKDPEPILELLHKMRNYSGIPKGIL
;
A
#
# COMPACT_ATOMS: atom_id res chain seq x y z
N MET A 1 32.02 -11.39 5.77
CA MET A 1 31.53 -12.39 4.79
C MET A 1 30.16 -12.86 5.26
N GLN A 2 29.08 -12.55 4.53
CA GLN A 2 27.73 -13.05 4.87
C GLN A 2 27.68 -14.57 4.64
N HIS A 3 27.29 -15.31 5.67
CA HIS A 3 27.12 -16.76 5.57
C HIS A 3 25.91 -17.06 4.68
N LYS A 4 26.15 -17.54 3.46
CA LYS A 4 25.08 -18.05 2.60
C LYS A 4 24.51 -19.32 3.23
N ILE A 5 23.22 -19.29 3.56
CA ILE A 5 22.48 -20.46 4.07
C ILE A 5 22.41 -21.51 2.97
N GLY A 6 22.99 -22.68 3.21
CA GLY A 6 22.96 -23.82 2.33
C GLY A 6 21.57 -24.45 2.27
N ARG A 7 21.20 -25.01 1.11
CA ARG A 7 19.89 -25.68 0.88
C ARG A 7 19.54 -26.75 1.93
N ASN A 8 20.54 -27.37 2.56
CA ASN A 8 20.33 -28.42 3.55
C ASN A 8 20.36 -27.93 5.00
N ASP A 9 20.69 -26.65 5.23
CA ASP A 9 20.80 -26.07 6.57
C ASP A 9 19.42 -25.97 7.24
N PRO A 10 19.34 -25.91 8.58
CA PRO A 10 18.09 -25.59 9.27
C PRO A 10 17.50 -24.29 8.75
N CYS A 11 16.20 -24.28 8.49
CA CYS A 11 15.53 -23.11 7.94
C CYS A 11 15.51 -21.97 8.98
N PRO A 12 15.92 -20.74 8.62
CA PRO A 12 16.04 -19.63 9.58
C PRO A 12 14.69 -19.14 10.12
N CYS A 13 13.57 -19.61 9.57
CA CYS A 13 12.21 -19.27 10.04
C CYS A 13 11.80 -20.00 11.34
N GLY A 14 12.70 -20.77 11.96
CA GLY A 14 12.41 -21.47 13.21
C GLY A 14 11.56 -22.74 13.07
N SER A 15 11.22 -23.16 11.85
CA SER A 15 10.34 -24.33 11.62
C SER A 15 10.95 -25.70 11.92
N GLY A 16 12.25 -25.77 12.24
CA GLY A 16 12.99 -27.02 12.44
C GLY A 16 13.22 -27.87 11.17
N LYS A 17 12.69 -27.47 10.01
CA LYS A 17 12.86 -28.18 8.73
C LYS A 17 14.14 -27.73 8.00
N LYS A 18 14.68 -28.56 7.10
CA LYS A 18 15.77 -28.14 6.18
C LYS A 18 15.29 -27.02 5.26
N PHE A 19 16.14 -26.03 4.96
CA PHE A 19 15.81 -24.85 4.16
C PHE A 19 15.12 -25.23 2.83
N LYS A 20 15.65 -26.24 2.11
CA LYS A 20 15.07 -26.77 0.86
C LYS A 20 13.65 -27.33 0.96
N LYS A 21 13.22 -27.76 2.15
CA LYS A 21 11.89 -28.34 2.42
C LYS A 21 10.96 -27.36 3.15
N CYS A 22 11.38 -26.10 3.24
CA CYS A 22 10.64 -25.02 3.90
C CYS A 22 10.69 -23.77 3.02
N CYS A 23 11.36 -22.70 3.45
CA CYS A 23 11.34 -21.41 2.78
C CYS A 23 11.99 -21.39 1.39
N TYR A 24 12.81 -22.39 1.04
CA TYR A 24 13.41 -22.47 -0.30
C TYR A 24 12.39 -22.77 -1.41
N MET A 25 11.36 -23.58 -1.16
CA MET A 25 10.30 -23.82 -2.16
C MET A 25 9.41 -22.58 -2.29
N LYS A 26 9.09 -21.91 -1.19
CA LYS A 26 8.39 -20.60 -1.20
C LYS A 26 9.17 -19.47 -1.88
N ALA A 27 10.50 -19.61 -2.03
CA ALA A 27 11.35 -18.65 -2.74
C ALA A 27 11.49 -18.94 -4.25
N ASN A 28 11.18 -20.17 -4.69
CA ASN A 28 11.35 -20.64 -6.07
C ASN A 28 10.03 -21.07 -6.74
N GLU A 29 8.94 -21.15 -6.01
CA GLU A 29 7.61 -21.16 -6.59
C GLU A 29 7.44 -19.84 -7.34
N SER A 30 7.09 -19.91 -8.63
CA SER A 30 6.48 -18.77 -9.31
C SER A 30 5.42 -18.21 -8.37
N PRO A 31 5.33 -16.87 -8.22
CA PRO A 31 4.38 -16.28 -7.27
C PRO A 31 3.06 -17.02 -7.45
N MET A 32 2.48 -17.54 -6.34
CA MET A 32 1.07 -17.94 -6.31
C MET A 32 0.34 -16.91 -7.16
N PRO A 33 -0.53 -17.27 -8.12
CA PRO A 33 -1.19 -16.26 -8.94
C PRO A 33 -1.87 -15.29 -7.99
N VAL A 34 -1.21 -14.16 -7.72
CA VAL A 34 -1.59 -13.22 -6.67
C VAL A 34 -2.69 -12.40 -7.30
N SER A 35 -3.82 -13.06 -7.61
CA SER A 35 -4.72 -12.78 -8.73
C SER A 35 -4.35 -11.45 -9.38
N ASP A 36 -3.53 -11.48 -10.44
CA ASP A 36 -3.20 -10.30 -11.23
C ASP A 36 -4.53 -9.82 -11.83
N PHE A 37 -5.29 -9.09 -11.01
CA PHE A 37 -6.72 -8.85 -11.13
C PHE A 37 -7.07 -8.42 -12.55
N PRO A 38 -7.51 -9.32 -13.45
CA PRO A 38 -7.98 -8.91 -14.74
C PRO A 38 -9.48 -8.78 -14.58
N LEU A 39 -9.90 -7.64 -14.01
CA LEU A 39 -11.31 -7.26 -14.04
C LEU A 39 -11.73 -6.76 -15.41
N VAL A 40 -10.85 -6.88 -16.41
CA VAL A 40 -11.10 -6.53 -17.80
C VAL A 40 -11.09 -7.79 -18.65
N THR A 41 -12.13 -7.97 -19.46
CA THR A 41 -12.22 -9.11 -20.39
C THR A 41 -12.95 -8.73 -21.67
N LYS A 42 -12.93 -9.61 -22.67
CA LYS A 42 -13.75 -9.48 -23.88
C LYS A 42 -15.06 -10.25 -23.70
N HIS A 43 -16.19 -9.56 -23.82
CA HIS A 43 -17.52 -10.15 -23.82
C HIS A 43 -18.31 -9.66 -25.05
N LYS A 44 -18.75 -10.59 -25.90
CA LYS A 44 -19.50 -10.31 -27.16
C LYS A 44 -18.82 -9.24 -28.04
N GLY A 45 -17.50 -9.36 -28.22
CA GLY A 45 -16.70 -8.45 -29.05
C GLY A 45 -16.44 -7.07 -28.42
N ARG A 46 -16.88 -6.82 -27.17
CA ARG A 46 -16.60 -5.59 -26.43
C ARG A 46 -15.65 -5.87 -25.28
N VAL A 47 -14.79 -4.90 -24.99
CA VAL A 47 -14.03 -4.88 -23.76
C VAL A 47 -14.96 -4.46 -22.64
N VAL A 48 -14.96 -5.20 -21.54
CA VAL A 48 -15.78 -4.90 -20.37
C VAL A 48 -14.96 -4.93 -19.10
N VAL A 49 -15.34 -4.12 -18.11
CA VAL A 49 -14.73 -4.05 -16.79
C VAL A 49 -15.75 -4.46 -15.73
N ALA A 50 -15.38 -5.37 -14.83
CA ALA A 50 -16.21 -5.77 -13.70
C ALA A 50 -15.95 -4.89 -12.48
N LEU A 51 -17.00 -4.38 -11.84
CA LEU A 51 -16.92 -3.53 -10.66
C LEU A 51 -18.17 -3.73 -9.81
N ALA A 52 -17.99 -4.18 -8.56
CA ALA A 52 -19.05 -4.32 -7.56
C ALA A 52 -20.28 -5.09 -8.07
N GLY A 53 -20.04 -6.26 -8.69
CA GLY A 53 -21.10 -7.11 -9.25
C GLY A 53 -21.74 -6.59 -10.55
N ARG A 54 -21.24 -5.49 -11.12
CA ARG A 54 -21.70 -4.92 -12.40
C ARG A 54 -20.63 -5.04 -13.47
N VAL A 55 -21.07 -4.99 -14.73
CA VAL A 55 -20.21 -5.06 -15.91
C VAL A 55 -20.36 -3.78 -16.71
N TYR A 56 -19.25 -3.07 -16.89
CA TYR A 56 -19.19 -1.78 -17.58
C TYR A 56 -18.51 -1.96 -18.93
N PRO A 57 -19.14 -1.59 -20.06
CA PRO A 57 -18.46 -1.58 -21.34
C PRO A 57 -17.37 -0.50 -21.34
N LEU A 58 -16.15 -0.88 -21.71
CA LEU A 58 -15.07 0.07 -21.91
C LEU A 58 -15.21 0.68 -23.33
N PRO A 59 -15.36 2.00 -23.46
CA PRO A 59 -15.45 2.65 -24.76
C PRO A 59 -14.26 2.33 -25.67
N LYS A 60 -14.49 2.28 -26.98
CA LYS A 60 -13.42 2.05 -27.97
C LYS A 60 -12.33 3.12 -27.81
N GLY A 61 -11.07 2.69 -27.75
CA GLY A 61 -9.91 3.58 -27.57
C GLY A 61 -9.63 3.99 -26.12
N LYS A 62 -10.48 3.59 -25.16
CA LYS A 62 -10.25 3.81 -23.73
C LYS A 62 -9.48 2.64 -23.12
N THR A 63 -8.55 2.94 -22.23
CA THR A 63 -7.77 1.95 -21.48
C THR A 63 -8.40 1.62 -20.13
N PHE A 64 -8.06 0.47 -19.54
CA PHE A 64 -8.43 0.14 -18.17
C PHE A 64 -7.95 1.21 -17.16
N HIS A 65 -6.74 1.70 -17.37
CA HIS A 65 -6.12 2.78 -16.60
C HIS A 65 -6.98 4.05 -16.59
N GLU A 66 -7.57 4.43 -17.72
CA GLU A 66 -8.50 5.56 -17.78
C GLU A 66 -9.84 5.26 -17.13
N PHE A 67 -10.32 4.01 -17.17
CA PHE A 67 -11.51 3.61 -16.40
C PHE A 67 -11.29 3.74 -14.88
N LEU A 68 -10.11 3.38 -14.38
CA LEU A 68 -9.78 3.55 -12.95
C LEU A 68 -9.86 5.02 -12.52
N PHE A 69 -9.44 5.94 -13.39
CA PHE A 69 -9.55 7.38 -13.10
C PHE A 69 -10.97 7.90 -13.15
N ASP A 70 -11.75 7.52 -14.17
CA ASP A 70 -13.17 7.85 -14.21
C ASP A 70 -13.86 7.43 -12.91
N HIS A 71 -13.58 6.20 -12.46
CA HIS A 71 -14.16 5.67 -11.24
C HIS A 71 -13.70 6.46 -10.00
N LEU A 72 -12.41 6.79 -9.90
CA LEU A 72 -11.91 7.65 -8.82
C LEU A 72 -12.61 9.02 -8.81
N GLN A 73 -12.77 9.67 -9.98
CA GLN A 73 -13.47 10.94 -10.09
C GLN A 73 -14.95 10.82 -9.71
N GLU A 74 -15.61 9.73 -10.09
CA GLU A 74 -16.98 9.42 -9.70
C GLU A 74 -17.11 9.29 -8.18
N GLN A 75 -16.19 8.55 -7.53
CA GLN A 75 -16.19 8.40 -6.07
C GLN A 75 -15.96 9.74 -5.35
N LEU A 76 -15.02 10.56 -5.83
CA LEU A 76 -14.76 11.89 -5.25
C LEU A 76 -15.92 12.87 -5.50
N GLY A 77 -16.71 12.65 -6.54
CA GLY A 77 -17.91 13.41 -6.85
C GLY A 77 -17.65 14.65 -7.70
N LYS A 78 -18.53 14.86 -8.68
CA LYS A 78 -18.41 15.93 -9.70
C LYS A 78 -18.31 17.33 -9.10
N ILE A 79 -19.14 17.64 -8.09
CA ILE A 79 -19.19 18.97 -7.48
C ILE A 79 -17.83 19.34 -6.88
N TRP A 80 -17.27 18.43 -6.07
CA TRP A 80 -15.95 18.63 -5.47
C TRP A 80 -14.88 18.77 -6.56
N TRP A 81 -14.92 17.95 -7.60
CA TRP A 81 -13.95 18.01 -8.70
C TRP A 81 -13.99 19.37 -9.43
N ASP A 82 -15.19 19.84 -9.77
CA ASP A 82 -15.39 21.12 -10.44
C ASP A 82 -14.94 22.30 -9.57
N GLU A 83 -15.16 22.24 -8.25
CA GLU A 83 -14.65 23.24 -7.30
C GLU A 83 -13.12 23.27 -7.29
N GLN A 84 -12.46 22.10 -7.26
CA GLN A 84 -11.00 22.05 -7.26
C GLN A 84 -10.39 22.55 -8.57
N ILE A 85 -11.00 22.26 -9.73
CA ILE A 85 -10.51 22.75 -11.03
C ILE A 85 -10.48 24.29 -11.08
N ARG A 86 -11.48 24.95 -10.46
CA ARG A 86 -11.58 26.42 -10.44
C ARG A 86 -10.58 27.11 -9.53
N LYS A 87 -9.97 26.40 -8.58
CA LYS A 87 -8.96 26.96 -7.67
C LYS A 87 -7.64 27.20 -8.37
N ASP A 88 -6.87 28.12 -7.82
CA ASP A 88 -5.47 28.31 -8.20
C ASP A 88 -4.64 27.06 -7.86
N PRO A 89 -3.61 26.71 -8.65
CA PRO A 89 -2.84 25.48 -8.44
C PRO A 89 -2.32 25.28 -7.01
N ALA A 90 -1.92 26.35 -6.31
CA ALA A 90 -1.44 26.28 -4.93
C ALA A 90 -2.52 25.90 -3.90
N GLU A 91 -3.79 26.09 -4.24
CA GLU A 91 -4.94 25.83 -3.37
C GLU A 91 -5.64 24.49 -3.66
N ARG A 92 -5.34 23.90 -4.84
CA ARG A 92 -5.92 22.63 -5.28
C ARG A 92 -5.56 21.49 -4.34
N HIS A 93 -6.49 20.55 -4.22
CA HIS A 93 -6.21 19.25 -3.63
C HIS A 93 -5.15 18.49 -4.45
N ILE A 94 -4.27 17.76 -3.78
CA ILE A 94 -3.08 17.15 -4.40
C ILE A 94 -3.45 16.06 -5.40
N ILE A 95 -4.58 15.36 -5.19
CA ILE A 95 -5.15 14.42 -6.16
C ILE A 95 -5.36 15.10 -7.52
N VAL A 96 -5.86 16.34 -7.52
CA VAL A 96 -6.12 17.11 -8.75
C VAL A 96 -4.80 17.55 -9.39
N LEU A 97 -3.79 17.88 -8.59
CA LEU A 97 -2.44 18.16 -9.09
C LEU A 97 -1.82 16.92 -9.77
N TRP A 98 -1.97 15.74 -9.18
CA TRP A 98 -1.52 14.48 -9.80
C TRP A 98 -2.29 14.17 -11.09
N TYR A 99 -3.58 14.53 -11.16
CA TYR A 99 -4.37 14.40 -12.38
C TYR A 99 -3.87 15.32 -13.51
N PHE A 100 -3.53 16.57 -13.21
CA PHE A 100 -2.90 17.44 -14.20
C PHE A 100 -1.53 16.90 -14.66
N ALA A 101 -0.73 16.36 -13.72
CA ALA A 101 0.53 15.71 -14.07
C ALA A 101 0.34 14.49 -15.00
N LEU A 102 -0.73 13.72 -14.83
CA LEU A 102 -1.11 12.64 -15.77
C LEU A 102 -1.40 13.19 -17.17
N PHE A 103 -2.14 14.30 -17.28
CA PHE A 103 -2.45 14.90 -18.58
C PHE A 103 -1.17 15.32 -19.32
N ASP A 104 -0.27 16.02 -18.64
CA ASP A 104 1.02 16.44 -19.20
C ASP A 104 1.90 15.24 -19.55
N TRP A 105 1.95 14.24 -18.68
CA TRP A 105 2.68 13.00 -18.90
C TRP A 105 2.14 12.25 -20.12
N LYS A 106 0.82 12.14 -20.31
CA LYS A 106 0.20 11.54 -21.49
C LYS A 106 0.61 12.27 -22.77
N LYS A 107 0.56 13.61 -22.77
CA LYS A 107 0.95 14.42 -23.93
C LYS A 107 2.43 14.21 -24.30
N LYS A 108 3.31 14.20 -23.30
CA LYS A 108 4.76 13.96 -23.50
C LYS A 108 5.06 12.55 -24.02
N ASN A 109 4.28 11.56 -23.59
CA ASN A 109 4.51 10.15 -23.92
C ASN A 109 3.72 9.64 -25.14
N ALA A 110 2.87 10.46 -25.77
CA ALA A 110 2.16 10.14 -27.01
C ALA A 110 3.10 10.25 -28.24
N THR A 111 4.19 9.48 -28.23
CA THR A 111 5.20 9.44 -29.30
C THR A 111 5.07 8.14 -30.10
N GLU A 112 5.61 8.10 -31.33
CA GLU A 112 5.62 6.84 -32.10
C GLU A 112 6.44 5.75 -31.41
N ALA A 113 7.50 6.10 -30.66
CA ALA A 113 8.29 5.13 -29.90
C ALA A 113 7.51 4.43 -28.78
N ASN A 114 6.53 5.12 -28.19
CA ASN A 114 5.69 4.59 -27.11
C ASN A 114 4.39 3.96 -27.62
N LYS A 115 4.16 3.94 -28.94
CA LYS A 115 2.93 3.42 -29.53
C LYS A 115 2.93 1.89 -29.46
N VAL A 116 1.94 1.34 -28.76
CA VAL A 116 1.79 -0.13 -28.56
C VAL A 116 0.69 -0.73 -29.43
N ALA A 117 -0.22 0.10 -29.94
CA ALA A 117 -1.21 -0.25 -30.96
C ALA A 117 -1.72 1.03 -31.66
N ALA A 118 -2.59 0.86 -32.67
CA ALA A 118 -3.05 1.97 -33.52
C ALA A 118 -3.55 3.22 -32.76
N THR A 119 -4.15 3.03 -31.58
CA THR A 119 -4.70 4.12 -30.74
C THR A 119 -4.24 4.02 -29.28
N PHE A 120 -3.20 3.23 -28.98
CA PHE A 120 -2.73 3.01 -27.63
C PHE A 120 -1.23 3.27 -27.48
N TRP A 121 -0.86 3.88 -26.37
CA TRP A 121 0.51 4.18 -25.97
C TRP A 121 0.81 3.58 -24.61
N GLY A 122 2.04 3.12 -24.43
CA GLY A 122 2.54 2.56 -23.18
C GLY A 122 3.81 3.28 -22.76
N ALA A 123 3.87 3.71 -21.50
CA ALA A 123 5.07 4.30 -20.90
C ALA A 123 5.10 4.01 -19.39
N LYS A 124 6.29 4.08 -18.80
CA LYS A 124 6.45 3.98 -17.34
C LYS A 124 5.98 5.26 -16.68
N ALA A 125 5.10 5.13 -15.69
CA ALA A 125 4.52 6.27 -14.99
C ALA A 125 5.61 7.11 -14.29
N SER A 126 5.42 8.44 -14.29
CA SER A 126 6.20 9.33 -13.42
C SER A 126 5.67 9.32 -11.98
N GLY A 127 6.39 9.95 -11.04
CA GLY A 127 6.03 9.91 -9.61
C GLY A 127 4.56 10.26 -9.32
N PRO A 128 4.07 11.44 -9.71
CA PRO A 128 2.67 11.85 -9.53
C PRO A 128 1.68 10.91 -10.21
N VAL A 129 2.02 10.43 -11.41
CA VAL A 129 1.16 9.54 -12.21
C VAL A 129 1.01 8.17 -11.55
N GLN A 130 2.13 7.61 -11.10
CA GLN A 130 2.17 6.35 -10.35
C GLN A 130 1.38 6.46 -9.06
N THR A 131 1.48 7.59 -8.37
CA THR A 131 0.72 7.85 -7.13
C THR A 131 -0.78 7.88 -7.39
N LEU A 132 -1.22 8.60 -8.42
CA LEU A 132 -2.62 8.68 -8.80
C LEU A 132 -3.17 7.30 -9.18
N PHE A 133 -2.40 6.52 -9.94
CA PHE A 133 -2.79 5.15 -10.28
C PHE A 133 -2.92 4.25 -9.06
N GLN A 134 -1.97 4.31 -8.12
CA GLN A 134 -2.05 3.53 -6.87
C GLN A 134 -3.35 3.85 -6.12
N LEU A 135 -3.62 5.15 -5.90
CA LEU A 135 -4.86 5.60 -5.27
C LEU A 135 -6.11 5.12 -6.01
N ALA A 136 -6.13 5.26 -7.34
CA ALA A 136 -7.28 4.83 -8.15
C ALA A 136 -7.50 3.32 -8.08
N VAL A 137 -6.43 2.51 -8.05
CA VAL A 137 -6.52 1.05 -7.89
C VAL A 137 -7.01 0.69 -6.49
N ASP A 138 -6.53 1.33 -5.42
CA ASP A 138 -6.98 1.05 -4.06
C ASP A 138 -8.46 1.36 -3.89
N VAL A 139 -8.91 2.53 -4.35
CA VAL A 139 -10.33 2.92 -4.36
C VAL A 139 -11.16 1.91 -5.15
N TYR A 140 -10.71 1.56 -6.35
CA TYR A 140 -11.40 0.61 -7.22
C TYR A 140 -11.54 -0.78 -6.58
N ILE A 141 -10.47 -1.31 -5.98
CA ILE A 141 -10.48 -2.65 -5.36
C ILE A 141 -11.40 -2.66 -4.14
N LEU A 142 -11.31 -1.66 -3.27
CA LEU A 142 -12.19 -1.57 -2.11
C LEU A 142 -13.66 -1.40 -2.53
N ALA A 143 -13.93 -0.63 -3.58
CA ALA A 143 -15.28 -0.50 -4.13
C ALA A 143 -15.76 -1.81 -4.74
N HIS A 144 -14.90 -2.53 -5.48
CA HIS A 144 -15.22 -3.81 -6.09
C HIS A 144 -15.64 -4.85 -5.05
N TYR A 145 -14.97 -4.87 -3.91
CA TYR A 145 -15.29 -5.74 -2.78
C TYR A 145 -16.39 -5.21 -1.85
N GLY A 146 -16.96 -4.04 -2.14
CA GLY A 146 -18.03 -3.44 -1.34
C GLY A 146 -17.58 -2.95 0.04
N VAL A 147 -16.28 -2.70 0.23
CA VAL A 147 -15.68 -2.27 1.50
C VAL A 147 -15.10 -0.86 1.44
N LEU A 148 -15.32 -0.10 0.36
CA LEU A 148 -15.00 1.33 0.32
C LEU A 148 -16.05 2.13 1.10
N LEU A 149 -15.64 2.74 2.22
CA LEU A 149 -16.55 3.55 3.03
C LEU A 149 -16.67 4.98 2.49
N LYS A 150 -17.89 5.51 2.51
CA LYS A 150 -18.16 6.92 2.20
C LYS A 150 -17.34 7.87 3.05
N ASP A 151 -17.22 7.62 4.36
CA ASP A 151 -16.48 8.49 5.28
C ASP A 151 -14.98 8.55 4.95
N VAL A 152 -14.42 7.44 4.46
CA VAL A 152 -13.02 7.41 3.99
C VAL A 152 -12.88 8.26 2.72
N VAL A 153 -13.84 8.17 1.79
CA VAL A 153 -13.86 9.01 0.58
C VAL A 153 -14.01 10.50 0.91
N GLU A 154 -14.81 10.86 1.92
CA GLU A 154 -14.90 12.25 2.41
C GLU A 154 -13.55 12.72 2.97
N ARG A 155 -12.84 11.88 3.73
CA ARG A 155 -11.50 12.21 4.23
C ARG A 155 -10.44 12.29 3.12
N LEU A 156 -10.59 11.55 2.01
CA LEU A 156 -9.72 11.70 0.84
C LEU A 156 -9.86 13.07 0.16
N LYS A 157 -10.98 13.77 0.36
CA LYS A 157 -11.24 15.11 -0.17
C LYS A 157 -10.79 16.23 0.76
N ASP A 158 -10.65 15.92 2.05
CA ASP A 158 -10.21 16.85 3.08
C ASP A 158 -8.68 16.91 3.15
N ARG A 159 -8.12 18.11 3.08
CA ARG A 159 -6.67 18.32 3.05
C ARG A 159 -5.98 17.80 4.32
N ASN A 160 -6.60 17.91 5.48
CA ASN A 160 -5.96 17.57 6.76
C ASN A 160 -6.03 16.06 7.04
N ALA A 161 -7.10 15.40 6.61
CA ALA A 161 -7.34 13.97 6.79
C ALA A 161 -6.77 13.12 5.65
N PHE A 162 -6.48 13.71 4.48
CA PHE A 162 -6.08 13.02 3.27
C PHE A 162 -4.93 12.02 3.49
N GLN A 163 -3.84 12.42 4.16
CA GLN A 163 -2.68 11.55 4.33
C GLN A 163 -3.01 10.25 5.08
N GLY A 164 -3.77 10.34 6.17
CA GLY A 164 -4.21 9.18 6.94
C GLY A 164 -5.13 8.29 6.12
N ALA A 165 -6.20 8.89 5.56
CA ALA A 165 -7.19 8.17 4.76
C ALA A 165 -6.55 7.46 3.55
N ARG A 166 -5.60 8.10 2.86
CA ARG A 166 -4.85 7.49 1.76
C ARG A 166 -4.07 6.26 2.21
N TYR A 167 -3.38 6.35 3.36
CA TYR A 167 -2.58 5.23 3.85
C TYR A 167 -3.44 4.07 4.37
N GLU A 168 -4.55 4.38 5.05
CA GLU A 168 -5.52 3.38 5.47
C GLU A 168 -6.06 2.56 4.29
N ILE A 169 -6.47 3.22 3.19
CA ILE A 169 -6.97 2.50 2.00
C ILE A 169 -5.87 1.78 1.23
N ALA A 170 -4.64 2.28 1.25
CA ALA A 170 -3.49 1.58 0.67
C ALA A 170 -3.29 0.24 1.38
N VAL A 171 -3.27 0.25 2.72
CA VAL A 171 -3.13 -0.95 3.54
C VAL A 171 -4.35 -1.87 3.38
N ALA A 172 -5.58 -1.35 3.49
CA ALA A 172 -6.79 -2.13 3.24
C ALA A 172 -6.78 -2.76 1.83
N GLY A 173 -6.28 -2.03 0.83
CA GLY A 173 -6.07 -2.53 -0.53
C GLY A 173 -5.09 -3.69 -0.61
N VAL A 174 -4.06 -3.77 0.24
CA VAL A 174 -3.16 -4.94 0.31
C VAL A 174 -3.95 -6.18 0.72
N PHE A 175 -4.75 -6.08 1.79
CA PHE A 175 -5.60 -7.17 2.29
C PHE A 175 -6.68 -7.57 1.28
N ALA A 176 -7.35 -6.60 0.65
CA ALA A 176 -8.37 -6.88 -0.36
C ALA A 176 -7.81 -7.61 -1.58
N ARG A 177 -6.58 -7.28 -2.02
CA ARG A 177 -5.89 -8.00 -3.11
C ARG A 177 -5.50 -9.44 -2.76
N LEU A 178 -5.48 -9.77 -1.48
CA LEU A 178 -5.31 -11.14 -0.96
C LEU A 178 -6.67 -11.78 -0.62
N ASN A 179 -7.78 -11.17 -1.02
CA ASN A 179 -9.14 -11.65 -0.81
C ASN A 179 -9.53 -11.79 0.68
N TYR A 180 -8.92 -11.02 1.57
CA TYR A 180 -9.36 -10.92 2.96
C TYR A 180 -10.69 -10.20 3.04
N LYS A 181 -11.57 -10.66 3.90
CA LYS A 181 -12.76 -9.87 4.28
C LYS A 181 -12.31 -8.74 5.18
N ILE A 182 -12.75 -7.52 4.88
CA ILE A 182 -12.41 -6.30 5.64
C ILE A 182 -13.64 -5.82 6.38
N GLU A 183 -13.50 -5.64 7.69
CA GLU A 183 -14.52 -5.10 8.59
C GLU A 183 -13.98 -3.84 9.25
N TRP A 184 -14.34 -2.67 8.72
CA TRP A 184 -13.95 -1.39 9.30
C TRP A 184 -14.47 -1.23 10.72
N VAL A 185 -13.61 -0.81 11.63
CA VAL A 185 -13.99 -0.64 13.03
C VAL A 185 -14.69 0.71 13.19
N LYS A 186 -15.95 0.65 13.63
CA LYS A 186 -16.77 1.83 13.98
C LYS A 186 -17.17 1.85 15.46
N ASP A 187 -16.86 0.77 16.18
CA ASP A 187 -17.24 0.60 17.59
C ASP A 187 -16.31 1.40 18.48
N GLU A 188 -16.89 2.19 19.38
CA GLU A 188 -16.15 2.96 20.38
C GLU A 188 -15.32 2.08 21.33
N LYS A 189 -15.71 0.82 21.52
CA LYS A 189 -14.99 -0.16 22.35
C LYS A 189 -13.74 -0.73 21.67
N LEU A 190 -13.68 -0.67 20.34
CA LEU A 190 -12.58 -1.18 19.53
C LEU A 190 -11.82 -0.05 18.82
N LYS A 191 -11.97 1.22 19.28
CA LYS A 191 -11.42 2.49 18.73
C LYS A 191 -9.90 2.55 18.46
N HIS A 192 -9.24 1.43 18.59
CA HIS A 192 -7.81 1.20 18.66
C HIS A 192 -7.25 0.59 17.35
N CYS A 193 -8.09 0.24 16.37
CA CYS A 193 -7.57 -0.17 15.06
C CYS A 193 -8.47 0.28 13.92
N GLU A 194 -7.91 0.38 12.71
CA GLU A 194 -8.63 0.90 11.54
C GLU A 194 -9.66 -0.11 11.02
N PHE A 195 -9.28 -1.39 10.95
CA PHE A 195 -10.16 -2.46 10.51
C PHE A 195 -9.71 -3.84 11.01
N ILE A 196 -10.64 -4.79 11.00
CA ILE A 196 -10.36 -6.22 11.16
C ILE A 196 -10.29 -6.86 9.78
N ALA A 197 -9.20 -7.56 9.49
CA ALA A 197 -9.03 -8.39 8.31
C ALA A 197 -9.24 -9.86 8.67
N ILE A 198 -10.02 -10.59 7.86
CA ILE A 198 -10.30 -12.01 8.08
C ILE A 198 -9.75 -12.80 6.90
N HIS A 199 -8.79 -13.69 7.19
CA HIS A 199 -8.13 -14.50 6.18
C HIS A 199 -9.11 -15.52 5.55
N PRO A 200 -9.21 -15.62 4.21
CA PRO A 200 -10.22 -16.43 3.54
C PRO A 200 -10.07 -17.94 3.78
N GLY A 201 -8.86 -18.45 4.04
CA GLY A 201 -8.62 -19.89 4.24
C GLY A 201 -8.74 -20.33 5.71
N THR A 202 -8.07 -19.63 6.62
CA THR A 202 -7.93 -20.04 8.04
C THR A 202 -9.00 -19.41 8.93
N SER A 203 -9.71 -18.40 8.42
CA SER A 203 -10.63 -17.56 9.20
C SER A 203 -9.97 -16.86 10.39
N ASP A 204 -8.63 -16.72 10.39
CA ASP A 204 -7.93 -15.92 11.40
C ASP A 204 -8.35 -14.46 11.28
N LYS A 205 -8.56 -13.81 12.43
CA LYS A 205 -8.92 -12.40 12.53
C LYS A 205 -7.70 -11.58 12.94
N ILE A 206 -7.37 -10.59 12.14
CA ILE A 206 -6.23 -9.70 12.33
C ILE A 206 -6.77 -8.27 12.49
N ALA A 207 -6.57 -7.68 13.65
CA ALA A 207 -6.72 -6.24 13.82
C ALA A 207 -5.56 -5.52 13.15
N VAL A 208 -5.88 -4.52 12.33
CA VAL A 208 -4.90 -3.79 11.52
C VAL A 208 -4.87 -2.33 11.95
N GLU A 209 -3.70 -1.87 12.37
CA GLU A 209 -3.45 -0.49 12.74
C GLU A 209 -2.57 0.17 11.69
N THR A 210 -2.89 1.41 11.32
CA THR A 210 -2.09 2.16 10.34
C THR A 210 -1.64 3.50 10.90
N LYS A 211 -0.39 3.87 10.65
CA LYS A 211 0.16 5.19 10.97
C LYS A 211 0.95 5.70 9.78
N SER A 212 0.85 6.99 9.46
CA SER A 212 1.70 7.62 8.46
C SER A 212 2.39 8.83 9.05
N ARG A 213 3.72 8.89 8.91
CA ARG A 213 4.52 9.98 9.46
C ARG A 213 4.23 11.26 8.71
N ARG A 214 3.69 12.27 9.40
CA ARG A 214 3.52 13.62 8.81
C ARG A 214 4.88 14.27 8.58
N ARG A 215 5.06 14.83 7.38
CA ARG A 215 6.24 15.60 6.97
C ARG A 215 5.80 16.94 6.44
N SER A 216 6.49 17.98 6.84
CA SER A 216 6.19 19.34 6.42
C SER A 216 6.19 19.50 4.89
N GLY A 217 5.18 20.17 4.35
CA GLY A 217 5.06 20.42 2.90
C GLY A 217 4.66 19.21 2.06
N VAL A 218 4.32 18.08 2.68
CA VAL A 218 4.02 16.82 1.98
C VAL A 218 2.58 16.43 2.24
N LEU A 219 1.86 15.99 1.20
CA LEU A 219 0.47 15.52 1.29
C LEU A 219 -0.45 16.48 2.08
N HIS A 220 -0.36 17.78 1.77
CA HIS A 220 -1.10 18.89 2.39
C HIS A 220 -0.68 19.33 3.81
N GLU A 221 0.37 18.76 4.39
CA GLU A 221 0.87 19.20 5.70
C GLU A 221 1.35 20.67 5.63
N SER A 222 0.68 21.55 6.39
CA SER A 222 0.71 23.00 6.25
C SER A 222 1.94 23.69 6.84
N GLN A 223 2.83 22.97 7.51
CA GLN A 223 4.04 23.56 8.06
C GLN A 223 4.92 24.10 6.92
N LYS A 224 5.27 25.39 6.99
CA LYS A 224 6.34 25.96 6.15
C LYS A 224 7.62 25.27 6.55
N TYR A 225 8.14 24.43 5.65
CA TYR A 225 9.50 23.95 5.76
C TYR A 225 10.20 24.24 4.44
N ASP A 226 11.24 25.02 4.57
CA ASP A 226 12.12 25.59 3.57
C ASP A 226 13.43 24.79 3.44
N GLY A 227 13.55 23.66 4.15
CA GLY A 227 14.68 22.73 4.07
C GLY A 227 14.37 21.43 3.32
N PRO A 228 15.40 20.63 2.99
CA PRO A 228 15.21 19.27 2.47
C PRO A 228 14.64 18.34 3.56
N VAL A 229 13.69 17.47 3.20
CA VAL A 229 13.12 16.48 4.14
C VAL A 229 14.26 15.70 4.80
N LYS A 230 14.33 15.76 6.14
CA LYS A 230 15.33 14.99 6.89
C LYS A 230 15.07 13.50 6.68
N MET A 231 16.07 12.79 6.17
CA MET A 231 16.02 11.37 5.83
C MET A 231 16.13 10.45 7.06
N LYS A 232 15.32 10.72 8.10
CA LYS A 232 15.33 9.98 9.38
C LYS A 232 14.15 9.01 9.49
N GLY A 233 14.42 7.84 10.07
CA GLY A 233 13.43 6.82 10.41
C GLY A 233 12.67 7.10 11.71
N ASP A 234 12.24 8.33 11.95
CA ASP A 234 11.69 8.81 13.22
C ASP A 234 10.23 8.40 13.47
N ILE A 235 9.98 7.09 13.54
CA ILE A 235 8.64 6.49 13.75
C ILE A 235 8.39 5.93 15.14
N GLY A 236 9.35 6.03 16.06
CA GLY A 236 9.29 5.37 17.38
C GLY A 236 8.05 5.73 18.19
N ASN A 237 7.62 7.00 18.21
CA ASN A 237 6.40 7.41 18.90
C ASN A 237 5.15 6.82 18.24
N LEU A 238 5.07 6.84 16.91
CA LEU A 238 3.94 6.25 16.17
C LEU A 238 3.80 4.76 16.44
N LEU A 239 4.91 4.03 16.47
CA LEU A 239 4.92 2.60 16.79
C LEU A 239 4.52 2.33 18.23
N ARG A 240 5.06 3.08 19.20
CA ARG A 240 4.67 2.96 20.60
C ARG A 240 3.18 3.23 20.79
N ASP A 241 2.65 4.28 20.17
CA ASP A 241 1.24 4.62 20.21
C ASP A 241 0.40 3.50 19.59
N ALA A 242 0.78 2.98 18.43
CA ALA A 242 0.10 1.84 17.79
C ALA A 242 0.08 0.58 18.67
N LEU A 243 1.16 0.27 19.38
CA LEU A 243 1.23 -0.87 20.30
C LEU A 243 0.30 -0.75 21.52
N THR A 244 -0.12 0.47 21.89
CA THR A 244 -1.15 0.66 22.93
C THR A 244 -2.55 0.31 22.47
N GLN A 245 -2.73 0.17 21.16
CA GLN A 245 -4.04 0.04 20.53
C GLN A 245 -4.35 -1.39 20.07
N LYS A 246 -3.63 -2.39 20.59
CA LYS A 246 -3.95 -3.79 20.33
C LYS A 246 -5.29 -4.16 21.00
N PRO A 247 -6.30 -4.66 20.26
CA PRO A 247 -7.51 -5.18 20.88
C PRO A 247 -7.30 -6.59 21.46
N ASP A 248 -8.03 -6.89 22.54
CA ASP A 248 -7.99 -8.18 23.23
C ASP A 248 -8.53 -9.31 22.34
N GLY A 249 -7.82 -10.44 22.30
CA GLY A 249 -8.25 -11.64 21.58
C GLY A 249 -8.05 -11.61 20.06
N TYR A 250 -7.46 -10.56 19.49
CA TYR A 250 -7.13 -10.49 18.06
C TYR A 250 -5.62 -10.59 17.82
N ALA A 251 -5.23 -11.27 16.75
CA ALA A 251 -3.91 -11.06 16.16
C ALA A 251 -3.80 -9.59 15.72
N PHE A 252 -2.60 -9.01 15.74
CA PHE A 252 -2.41 -7.58 15.52
C PHE A 252 -1.28 -7.29 14.55
N VAL A 253 -1.57 -6.53 13.51
CA VAL A 253 -0.57 -6.13 12.51
C VAL A 253 -0.54 -4.61 12.40
N ILE A 254 0.64 -4.04 12.48
CA ILE A 254 0.85 -2.59 12.44
C ILE A 254 1.53 -2.23 11.13
N PHE A 255 0.99 -1.24 10.42
CA PHE A 255 1.60 -0.63 9.25
C PHE A 255 2.01 0.81 9.58
N VAL A 256 3.27 1.14 9.33
CA VAL A 256 3.79 2.51 9.52
C VAL A 256 4.48 3.02 8.27
N ASP A 257 3.97 4.10 7.70
CA ASP A 257 4.59 4.78 6.57
C ASP A 257 5.62 5.81 7.04
N LEU A 258 6.85 5.66 6.57
CA LEU A 258 7.96 6.57 6.81
C LEU A 258 7.74 7.94 6.19
N ASN A 259 7.01 7.97 5.07
CA ASN A 259 6.77 9.17 4.27
C ASN A 259 8.09 9.92 3.99
N LEU A 260 8.99 9.30 3.23
CA LEU A 260 10.30 9.86 2.89
C LEU A 260 10.51 9.82 1.37
N PRO A 261 11.28 10.77 0.81
CA PRO A 261 11.77 10.64 -0.56
C PRO A 261 12.49 9.32 -0.79
N ALA A 262 12.44 8.79 -2.01
CA ALA A 262 13.23 7.62 -2.37
C ALA A 262 14.72 7.98 -2.49
N THR A 263 15.59 7.00 -2.18
CA THR A 263 17.04 7.14 -2.37
C THR A 263 17.58 6.07 -3.31
N ASN A 264 18.69 6.38 -3.97
CA ASN A 264 19.37 5.42 -4.84
C ASN A 264 20.20 4.38 -4.07
N SER A 265 20.42 4.56 -2.75
CA SER A 265 21.13 3.57 -1.95
C SER A 265 20.35 2.27 -1.85
N GLU A 266 21.02 1.14 -1.70
CA GLU A 266 20.37 -0.17 -1.51
C GLU A 266 20.29 -0.50 -0.01
N PHE A 267 19.59 -1.57 0.35
CA PHE A 267 19.63 -2.09 1.72
C PHE A 267 20.99 -2.77 1.99
N PRO A 268 21.60 -2.59 3.18
CA PRO A 268 21.08 -1.86 4.35
C PRO A 268 21.41 -0.36 4.38
N ASP A 269 22.08 0.19 3.36
CA ASP A 269 22.60 1.56 3.31
C ASP A 269 21.53 2.66 3.07
N LYS A 270 20.26 2.35 3.31
CA LYS A 270 19.19 3.36 3.30
C LYS A 270 19.39 4.31 4.49
N PRO A 271 19.35 5.65 4.30
CA PRO A 271 19.66 6.60 5.38
C PRO A 271 18.78 6.47 6.63
N TRP A 272 17.55 6.00 6.45
CA TRP A 272 16.58 5.80 7.52
C TRP A 272 16.64 4.39 8.15
N PHE A 273 17.35 3.44 7.54
CA PHE A 273 17.24 2.02 7.89
C PHE A 273 17.80 1.70 9.26
N ASN A 274 18.94 2.28 9.63
CA ASN A 274 19.50 2.07 10.96
C ASN A 274 18.59 2.63 12.06
N ASP A 275 18.02 3.82 11.87
CA ASP A 275 17.02 4.38 12.80
C ASP A 275 15.84 3.42 13.00
N VAL A 276 15.27 2.90 11.90
CA VAL A 276 14.14 1.96 11.96
C VAL A 276 14.55 0.64 12.60
N LYS A 277 15.71 0.10 12.25
CA LYS A 277 16.22 -1.15 12.81
C LYS A 277 16.38 -1.03 14.33
N GLU A 278 17.01 0.04 14.81
CA GLU A 278 17.17 0.30 16.25
C GLU A 278 15.83 0.39 16.97
N ILE A 279 14.85 1.11 16.39
CA ILE A 279 13.50 1.21 16.98
C ILE A 279 12.82 -0.17 17.09
N LEU A 280 12.93 -1.00 16.05
CA LEU A 280 12.32 -2.33 16.03
C LEU A 280 13.04 -3.30 16.97
N ASP A 281 14.38 -3.27 17.01
CA ASP A 281 15.19 -4.06 17.94
C ASP A 281 14.89 -3.68 19.40
N ASP A 282 14.70 -2.39 19.70
CA ASP A 282 14.32 -1.91 21.03
C ASP A 282 12.92 -2.38 21.46
N ILE A 283 11.94 -2.39 20.55
CA ILE A 283 10.59 -2.91 20.85
C ILE A 283 10.65 -4.40 21.23
N ASP A 284 11.40 -5.20 20.47
CA ASP A 284 11.62 -6.62 20.75
C ASP A 284 12.30 -6.81 22.11
N ARG A 285 13.41 -6.11 22.33
CA ARG A 285 14.23 -6.19 23.54
C ARG A 285 13.44 -5.83 24.80
N ILE A 286 12.65 -4.75 24.76
CA ILE A 286 11.83 -4.31 25.90
C ILE A 286 10.80 -5.38 26.28
N ALA A 287 10.18 -6.05 25.29
CA ALA A 287 9.24 -7.12 25.56
C ALA A 287 9.93 -8.35 26.20
N GLU A 288 11.10 -8.73 25.67
CA GLU A 288 11.91 -9.84 26.17
C GLU A 288 12.43 -9.61 27.59
N GLU A 289 13.03 -8.45 27.87
CA GLU A 289 13.53 -8.07 29.19
C GLU A 289 12.40 -8.05 30.23
N ALA A 290 11.19 -7.68 29.83
CA ALA A 290 10.00 -7.71 30.69
C ALA A 290 9.38 -9.11 30.85
N GLY A 291 9.87 -10.13 30.12
CA GLY A 291 9.28 -11.48 30.10
C GLY A 291 7.85 -11.50 29.56
N LYS A 292 7.46 -10.50 28.75
CA LYS A 292 6.09 -10.36 28.22
C LYS A 292 6.01 -10.81 26.76
N PRO A 293 4.89 -11.41 26.34
CA PRO A 293 4.67 -11.66 24.92
C PRO A 293 4.60 -10.35 24.13
N GLN A 294 4.99 -10.40 22.85
CA GLN A 294 4.94 -9.27 21.94
C GLN A 294 3.49 -8.93 21.58
N LYS A 295 3.14 -7.64 21.62
CA LYS A 295 1.77 -7.15 21.36
C LYS A 295 1.33 -7.16 19.89
N TYR A 296 2.20 -7.62 18.98
CA TYR A 296 1.94 -7.69 17.55
C TYR A 296 2.27 -9.08 17.04
N ASN A 297 1.75 -9.40 15.86
CA ASN A 297 2.12 -10.55 15.05
C ASN A 297 3.11 -10.14 13.97
N ALA A 298 2.93 -8.95 13.37
CA ALA A 298 3.89 -8.37 12.45
C ALA A 298 3.84 -6.84 12.47
N ILE A 299 4.98 -6.21 12.18
CA ILE A 299 5.08 -4.77 11.93
C ILE A 299 5.65 -4.59 10.53
N PHE A 300 4.99 -3.77 9.72
CA PHE A 300 5.42 -3.38 8.38
C PHE A 300 5.73 -1.90 8.37
N VAL A 301 6.99 -1.56 8.15
CA VAL A 301 7.44 -0.18 7.93
C VAL A 301 7.56 0.03 6.42
N THR A 302 6.74 0.91 5.85
CA THR A 302 6.69 1.17 4.42
C THR A 302 7.27 2.53 4.08
N ASN A 303 7.71 2.70 2.83
CA ASN A 303 7.98 4.00 2.25
C ASN A 303 7.44 4.04 0.81
N PHE A 304 6.18 4.44 0.65
CA PHE A 304 5.54 4.52 -0.67
C PHE A 304 5.84 5.85 -1.35
N ALA A 305 7.12 6.08 -1.66
CA ALA A 305 7.70 7.38 -2.02
C ALA A 305 7.29 7.97 -3.38
N SER A 306 6.35 7.36 -4.12
CA SER A 306 6.02 7.75 -5.49
C SER A 306 5.57 9.21 -5.61
N TYR A 307 4.90 9.76 -4.59
CA TYR A 307 4.43 11.14 -4.57
C TYR A 307 5.53 12.18 -4.32
N TYR A 308 6.73 11.77 -3.91
CA TYR A 308 7.93 12.61 -3.94
C TYR A 308 8.62 12.60 -5.31
N GLY A 309 8.21 11.70 -6.21
CA GLY A 309 8.86 11.52 -7.50
C GLY A 309 8.68 12.72 -8.42
N ASP A 310 9.69 12.93 -9.26
CA ASP A 310 9.71 13.97 -10.28
C ASP A 310 8.64 13.71 -11.35
N PRO A 311 7.85 14.72 -11.79
CA PRO A 311 6.84 14.58 -12.85
C PRO A 311 7.39 14.07 -14.19
N ASP A 312 8.70 14.22 -14.42
CA ASP A 312 9.38 13.87 -15.68
C ASP A 312 10.29 12.65 -15.57
N LYS A 313 10.42 12.05 -14.39
CA LYS A 313 11.21 10.81 -14.19
C LYS A 313 10.31 9.65 -13.85
N ILE A 314 10.76 8.45 -14.22
CA ILE A 314 10.10 7.20 -13.82
C ILE A 314 9.93 7.19 -12.30
N ALA A 315 8.74 6.82 -11.84
CA ALA A 315 8.43 6.78 -10.42
C ALA A 315 9.39 5.87 -9.66
N PRO A 316 9.84 6.27 -8.45
CA PRO A 316 10.61 5.37 -7.61
C PRO A 316 9.76 4.19 -7.15
N HIS A 317 10.43 3.07 -6.88
CA HIS A 317 9.79 1.92 -6.28
C HIS A 317 9.51 2.17 -4.79
N GLY A 318 8.39 1.62 -4.29
CA GLY A 318 8.11 1.60 -2.86
C GLY A 318 9.05 0.64 -2.13
N GLU A 319 9.44 1.01 -0.92
CA GLU A 319 10.33 0.22 -0.07
C GLU A 319 9.58 -0.24 1.18
N HIS A 320 10.03 -1.33 1.79
CA HIS A 320 9.53 -1.74 3.09
C HIS A 320 10.55 -2.57 3.86
N VAL A 321 10.42 -2.55 5.18
CA VAL A 321 11.05 -3.46 6.13
C VAL A 321 9.95 -4.03 7.01
N SER A 322 10.10 -5.27 7.45
CA SER A 322 9.10 -5.93 8.29
C SER A 322 9.77 -6.78 9.36
N ILE A 323 9.14 -6.86 10.52
CA ILE A 323 9.47 -7.83 11.56
C ILE A 323 8.24 -8.67 11.90
N VAL A 324 8.47 -9.93 12.26
CA VAL A 324 7.44 -10.88 12.69
C VAL A 324 7.74 -11.26 14.13
N ALA A 325 6.71 -11.25 14.98
CA ALA A 325 6.87 -11.59 16.37
C ALA A 325 7.33 -13.05 16.55
N ARG A 326 8.26 -13.24 17.48
CA ARG A 326 8.77 -14.56 17.90
C ARG A 326 7.86 -15.20 18.94
N ASN A 327 7.24 -14.39 19.79
CA ASN A 327 6.31 -14.81 20.83
C ASN A 327 5.12 -13.83 20.92
N PRO A 328 4.18 -13.86 19.95
CA PRO A 328 3.04 -12.96 19.95
C PRO A 328 2.05 -13.31 21.06
N GLU A 329 1.44 -12.28 21.66
CA GLU A 329 0.41 -12.39 22.69
C GLU A 329 -0.85 -13.09 22.19
N SER A 330 -1.18 -12.90 20.91
CA SER A 330 -2.31 -13.58 20.26
C SER A 330 -1.80 -14.41 19.10
N GLN A 331 -2.00 -15.73 19.18
CA GLN A 331 -1.53 -16.68 18.17
C GLN A 331 -2.50 -16.74 16.99
N LEU A 332 -1.95 -16.80 15.78
CA LEU A 332 -2.70 -17.19 14.59
C LEU A 332 -2.79 -18.73 14.55
N LYS A 333 -3.84 -19.27 13.94
CA LYS A 333 -3.96 -20.72 13.74
C LYS A 333 -2.90 -21.25 12.77
N ASP A 334 -2.51 -20.42 11.81
CA ASP A 334 -1.52 -20.73 10.79
C ASP A 334 -0.62 -19.50 10.55
N PRO A 335 0.68 -19.65 10.26
CA PRO A 335 1.55 -18.53 9.87
C PRO A 335 1.25 -17.95 8.47
N GLU A 336 0.51 -18.65 7.62
CA GLU A 336 0.25 -18.26 6.22
C GLU A 336 -0.27 -16.83 6.04
N PRO A 337 -1.20 -16.31 6.88
CA PRO A 337 -1.67 -14.94 6.75
C PRO A 337 -0.55 -13.89 6.76
N ILE A 338 0.47 -14.07 7.62
CA ILE A 338 1.61 -13.15 7.68
C ILE A 338 2.56 -13.36 6.49
N LEU A 339 2.74 -14.61 6.05
CA LEU A 339 3.60 -14.93 4.91
C LEU A 339 3.06 -14.35 3.59
N GLU A 340 1.76 -14.40 3.37
CA GLU A 340 1.09 -13.78 2.21
C GLU A 340 1.28 -12.27 2.20
N LEU A 341 1.11 -11.62 3.36
CA LEU A 341 1.35 -10.18 3.49
C LEU A 341 2.80 -9.81 3.15
N LEU A 342 3.78 -10.54 3.70
CA LEU A 342 5.20 -10.35 3.38
C LEU A 342 5.49 -10.46 1.87
N HIS A 343 4.86 -11.42 1.19
CA HIS A 343 4.99 -11.56 -0.25
C HIS A 343 4.32 -10.41 -0.99
N LYS A 344 3.09 -10.04 -0.61
CA LYS A 344 2.29 -9.02 -1.29
C LYS A 344 2.92 -7.64 -1.20
N MET A 345 3.53 -7.30 -0.08
CA MET A 345 4.17 -6.00 0.14
C MET A 345 5.30 -5.70 -0.86
N ARG A 346 5.99 -6.73 -1.37
CA ARG A 346 7.03 -6.56 -2.42
C ARG A 346 6.47 -6.03 -3.73
N ASN A 347 5.19 -6.27 -4.00
CA ASN A 347 4.54 -5.97 -5.27
C ASN A 347 3.40 -4.94 -5.15
N TYR A 348 3.19 -4.33 -3.97
CA TYR A 348 2.10 -3.38 -3.74
C TYR A 348 2.07 -2.24 -4.77
N SER A 349 3.25 -1.72 -5.14
CA SER A 349 3.34 -0.61 -6.10
C SER A 349 3.02 -1.01 -7.55
N GLY A 350 2.85 -2.29 -7.85
CA GLY A 350 2.49 -2.77 -9.18
C GLY A 350 1.09 -2.32 -9.57
N ILE A 351 0.97 -1.56 -10.66
CA ILE A 351 -0.34 -1.24 -11.26
C ILE A 351 -0.76 -2.43 -12.13
N PRO A 352 -1.96 -3.01 -11.91
CA PRO A 352 -2.45 -4.10 -12.73
C PRO A 352 -2.48 -3.68 -14.21
N LYS A 353 -1.81 -4.46 -15.05
CA LYS A 353 -1.88 -4.25 -16.48
C LYS A 353 -3.27 -4.66 -16.96
N GLY A 354 -4.03 -3.74 -17.53
CA GLY A 354 -5.23 -4.09 -18.29
C GLY A 354 -4.83 -4.71 -19.62
N ILE A 355 -4.32 -5.95 -19.60
CA ILE A 355 -3.94 -6.67 -20.83
C ILE A 355 -5.20 -7.27 -21.45
N LEU A 356 -5.34 -7.08 -22.76
CA LEU A 356 -6.40 -7.63 -23.62
C LEU A 356 -5.84 -8.20 -24.90
#